data_AF-A0A821R610-F1
#
_entry.id   AF-A0A821R610-F1
#
_cell.length_a   1.000
_cell.length_b   1.000
_cell.length_c   1.000
_cell.angle_alpha   90.00
_cell.angle_beta   90.00
_cell.angle_gamma   90.00
#
_symmetry.space_group_name_H-M   'P 1'
#
loop_
_entity.id
_entity.type
_entity.pdbx_description
1 polymer ?
#
loop_
_entity_poly.entity_id
_entity_poly.type
_entity_poly.pdbx_seq_one_letter_code
_entity_poly.pdbx_strand_id
1 'polypeptide(L)'
;MYHTCFDKVLQNIVKRQPKNVRVMIASHNEDTVRYAIQKMKEYDIHNDSSIVSFASLHGMSDYIAFTLANSGYQTYKYLPYGPIEA
;
A
#
# COMPACT_ATOMS: atom_id res chain seq x y z
N MET A 1 2.89 16.87 0.06
CA MET A 1 4.04 16.24 -0.62
C MET A 1 3.77 14.77 -0.94
N TYR A 2 3.53 13.89 0.06
CA TYR A 2 3.28 12.46 -0.18
C TYR A 2 2.10 12.19 -1.14
N HIS A 3 0.92 12.76 -0.88
CA HIS A 3 -0.26 12.59 -1.73
C HIS A 3 0.00 12.98 -3.20
N THR A 4 0.67 14.11 -3.43
CA THR A 4 1.04 14.58 -4.77
C THR A 4 1.97 13.60 -5.49
N CYS A 5 2.94 13.01 -4.77
CA CYS A 5 3.82 11.99 -5.33
C CYS A 5 3.04 10.72 -5.69
N PHE A 6 2.19 10.24 -4.79
CA PHE A 6 1.37 9.06 -5.01
C PHE A 6 0.40 9.23 -6.18
N ASP A 7 -0.29 10.38 -6.27
CA ASP A 7 -1.14 10.74 -7.40
C ASP A 7 -0.36 10.69 -8.71
N LYS A 8 0.85 11.25 -8.73
CA LYS A 8 1.68 11.26 -9.93
C LYS A 8 2.09 9.83 -10.32
N VAL A 9 2.43 8.99 -9.35
CA VAL A 9 2.77 7.58 -9.59
C VAL A 9 1.57 6.84 -10.18
N LEU A 10 0.38 6.96 -9.57
CA LEU A 10 -0.84 6.32 -10.08
C LEU A 10 -1.20 6.79 -11.49
N GLN A 11 -1.16 8.10 -11.76
CA GLN A 11 -1.40 8.64 -13.10
C GLN A 11 -0.45 8.04 -14.13
N ASN A 12 0.83 7.86 -13.79
CA ASN A 12 1.80 7.25 -14.69
C ASN A 12 1.54 5.75 -14.89
N ILE A 13 1.14 5.02 -13.84
CA ILE A 13 0.79 3.60 -13.94
C ILE A 13 -0.42 3.42 -14.88
N VAL A 14 -1.46 4.26 -14.73
CA VAL A 14 -2.70 4.16 -15.51
C VAL A 14 -2.49 4.55 -16.98
N LYS A 15 -1.67 5.55 -17.26
CA LYS A 15 -1.39 6.01 -18.64
C LYS A 15 -0.50 5.06 -19.44
N ARG A 16 0.32 4.24 -18.78
CA ARG A 16 1.28 3.36 -19.45
C ARG A 16 0.67 2.01 -19.80
N GLN A 17 0.98 1.54 -21.01
CA GLN A 17 0.72 0.16 -21.43
C GLN A 17 2.05 -0.49 -21.88
N PRO A 18 2.38 -1.71 -21.42
CA PRO A 18 1.63 -2.52 -20.44
C PRO A 18 1.72 -1.98 -19.00
N LYS A 19 0.74 -2.30 -18.15
CA LYS A 19 0.75 -1.96 -16.72
C LYS A 19 1.77 -2.82 -15.95
N ASN A 20 3.06 -2.50 -16.07
CA ASN A 20 4.18 -3.26 -15.49
C ASN A 20 4.78 -2.63 -14.22
N VAL A 21 4.29 -1.46 -13.80
CA VAL A 21 4.73 -0.78 -12.58
C VAL A 21 3.79 -1.14 -11.43
N ARG A 22 4.35 -1.32 -10.24
CA ARG A 22 3.66 -1.60 -8.97
C ARG A 22 4.11 -0.58 -7.93
N VAL A 23 3.24 -0.24 -6.99
CA VAL A 23 3.55 0.69 -5.89
C VAL A 23 3.15 0.08 -4.56
N MET A 24 3.98 0.29 -3.55
CA MET A 24 3.73 -0.15 -2.17
C MET A 24 3.57 1.06 -1.26
N ILE A 25 2.48 1.10 -0.50
CA ILE A 25 2.16 2.08 0.52
C ILE A 25 2.61 1.53 1.87
N ALA A 26 3.86 1.79 2.22
CA ALA A 26 4.46 1.40 3.50
C ALA A 26 4.25 2.51 4.54
N SER A 27 3.05 2.59 5.12
CA SER A 27 2.69 3.67 6.06
C SER A 27 1.77 3.15 7.17
N HIS A 28 1.99 3.66 8.40
CA HIS A 28 1.10 3.46 9.55
C HIS A 28 0.11 4.61 9.74
N ASN A 29 0.18 5.65 8.90
CA ASN A 29 -0.72 6.79 8.98
C ASN A 29 -2.07 6.41 8.31
N GLU A 30 -3.13 6.36 9.12
CA GLU A 30 -4.46 5.94 8.67
C GLU A 30 -5.02 6.84 7.56
N ASP A 31 -4.82 8.16 7.64
CA ASP A 31 -5.27 9.10 6.62
C ASP A 31 -4.62 8.82 5.26
N THR A 32 -3.32 8.49 5.29
CA THR A 32 -2.56 8.12 4.09
C THR A 32 -3.10 6.83 3.47
N VAL A 33 -3.42 5.83 4.31
CA VAL A 33 -4.01 4.57 3.86
C VAL A 33 -5.40 4.78 3.27
N ARG A 34 -6.26 5.55 3.96
CA ARG A 34 -7.61 5.91 3.48
C ARG A 34 -7.54 6.66 2.16
N TYR A 35 -6.60 7.60 2.03
CA TYR A 35 -6.36 8.32 0.79
C TYR A 35 -5.96 7.38 -0.36
N ALA A 36 -5.06 6.42 -0.09
CA ALA A 36 -4.66 5.44 -1.09
C ALA A 36 -5.82 4.56 -1.55
N ILE A 37 -6.65 4.08 -0.62
CA ILE A 37 -7.88 3.32 -0.92
C ILE A 37 -8.83 4.14 -1.78
N GLN A 38 -9.04 5.42 -1.44
CA GLN A 38 -9.90 6.30 -2.23
C GLN A 38 -9.39 6.43 -3.66
N LYS A 39 -8.08 6.66 -3.85
CA LYS A 39 -7.48 6.76 -5.18
C LYS A 39 -7.56 5.45 -5.96
N MET A 40 -7.38 4.30 -5.32
CA MET A 40 -7.60 3.01 -5.99
C MET A 40 -9.00 2.92 -6.57
N LYS A 41 -10.03 3.33 -5.81
CA LYS A 41 -11.43 3.36 -6.29
C LYS A 41 -11.62 4.34 -7.45
N GLU A 42 -11.04 5.55 -7.37
CA GLU A 42 -11.13 6.55 -8.43
C GLU A 42 -10.52 6.07 -9.77
N TYR A 43 -9.48 5.24 -9.72
CA TYR A 43 -8.81 4.68 -10.90
C TYR A 43 -9.27 3.27 -11.28
N ASP A 44 -10.35 2.77 -10.68
CA ASP A 44 -10.90 1.42 -10.91
C ASP A 44 -9.85 0.30 -10.71
N ILE A 45 -9.02 0.47 -9.68
CA ILE A 45 -8.04 -0.54 -9.25
C ILE A 45 -8.71 -1.41 -8.19
N HIS A 46 -8.98 -2.66 -8.55
CA HIS A 46 -9.59 -3.64 -7.65
C HIS A 46 -8.68 -3.96 -6.45
N ASN A 47 -9.29 -4.35 -5.34
CA ASN A 47 -8.66 -4.51 -4.03
C ASN A 47 -7.55 -5.58 -4.06
N ASP A 48 -7.81 -6.68 -4.80
CA ASP A 48 -6.89 -7.81 -4.96
C ASP A 48 -5.78 -7.55 -6.00
N SER A 49 -5.80 -6.39 -6.66
CA SER A 49 -4.83 -6.03 -7.68
C SER A 49 -3.46 -5.83 -7.06
N SER A 50 -2.43 -6.40 -7.69
CA SER A 50 -1.05 -6.17 -7.26
C SER A 50 -0.54 -4.76 -7.54
N ILE A 51 -1.29 -3.93 -8.29
CA ILE A 51 -0.88 -2.57 -8.69
C ILE A 51 -0.53 -1.70 -7.48
N VAL A 52 -1.38 -1.75 -6.44
CA VAL A 52 -1.16 -1.06 -5.17
C VAL A 52 -1.18 -2.11 -4.06
N SER A 53 -0.10 -2.17 -3.30
CA SER A 53 -0.01 -2.99 -2.09
C SER A 53 0.25 -2.11 -0.87
N PHE A 54 -0.04 -2.65 0.31
CA PHE A 54 0.18 -1.99 1.58
C PHE A 54 1.25 -2.74 2.37
N ALA A 55 2.04 -2.01 3.15
CA ALA A 55 3.00 -2.62 4.06
C ALA A 55 3.04 -1.88 5.40
N SER A 56 3.39 -2.63 6.45
CA SER A 56 3.55 -2.10 7.81
C SER A 56 4.63 -2.88 8.55
N LEU A 57 5.29 -2.26 9.53
CA LEU A 57 6.21 -2.95 10.43
C LEU A 57 5.45 -4.03 11.22
N HIS A 58 6.07 -5.20 11.39
CA HIS A 58 5.53 -6.27 12.20
C HIS A 58 5.37 -5.83 13.66
N GLY A 59 4.19 -6.05 14.25
CA GLY A 59 3.87 -5.66 15.63
C GLY A 59 3.46 -4.19 15.81
N MET A 60 3.40 -3.38 14.74
CA MET A 60 2.97 -1.98 14.81
C MET A 60 1.65 -1.73 14.07
N SER A 61 0.70 -1.10 14.76
CA SER A 61 -0.62 -0.73 14.23
C SER A 61 -1.30 -1.86 13.45
N ASP A 62 -1.26 -3.08 14.01
CA ASP A 62 -1.71 -4.29 13.31
C ASP A 62 -3.18 -4.22 12.89
N TYR A 63 -4.01 -3.46 13.61
CA TYR A 63 -5.42 -3.23 13.25
C TYR A 63 -5.59 -2.66 11.83
N ILE A 64 -4.69 -1.77 11.37
CA ILE A 64 -4.75 -1.21 10.01
C ILE A 64 -4.48 -2.32 9.00
N ALA A 65 -3.39 -3.07 9.20
CA ALA A 65 -2.98 -4.13 8.29
C ALA A 65 -3.98 -5.29 8.25
N PHE A 66 -4.54 -5.68 9.40
CA PHE A 66 -5.58 -6.71 9.46
C PHE A 66 -6.86 -6.26 8.79
N THR A 67 -7.27 -5.00 8.98
CA THR A 67 -8.45 -4.45 8.29
C THR A 67 -8.25 -4.44 6.77
N LEU A 68 -7.07 -4.03 6.29
CA LEU A 68 -6.71 -4.05 4.87
C LEU A 68 -6.75 -5.47 4.30
N ALA A 69 -6.08 -6.42 4.96
CA ALA A 69 -6.03 -7.81 4.53
C ALA A 69 -7.44 -8.42 4.49
N ASN A 70 -8.25 -8.20 5.54
CA ASN A 70 -9.63 -8.68 5.60
C ASN A 70 -10.54 -8.04 4.53
N SER A 71 -10.20 -6.84 4.05
CA SER A 71 -10.91 -6.15 2.97
C SER A 71 -10.42 -6.55 1.56
N GLY A 72 -9.54 -7.54 1.47
CA GLY A 72 -9.02 -8.09 0.20
C GLY A 72 -7.81 -7.35 -0.36
N TYR A 73 -7.20 -6.42 0.37
CA TYR A 73 -6.01 -5.70 -0.10
C TYR A 73 -4.73 -6.52 0.11
N GLN A 74 -3.84 -6.50 -0.90
CA GLN A 74 -2.50 -7.06 -0.75
C GLN A 74 -1.72 -6.33 0.34
N THR A 75 -1.50 -7.00 1.46
CA THR A 75 -0.92 -6.41 2.67
C THR A 75 0.29 -7.23 3.13
N TYR A 76 1.40 -6.56 3.33
CA TYR A 76 2.68 -7.15 3.71
C TYR A 76 3.12 -6.68 5.10
N LYS A 77 3.83 -7.54 5.82
CA LYS A 77 4.47 -7.22 7.09
C LYS A 77 5.98 -7.18 6.91
N TYR A 78 6.58 -6.04 7.23
CA TYR A 78 8.02 -5.89 7.28
C TYR A 78 8.52 -6.49 8.60
N LEU A 79 9.20 -7.63 8.51
CA LEU A 79 9.70 -8.40 9.62
C LEU A 79 11.23 -8.38 9.63
N PRO A 80 11.87 -7.50 10.42
CA PRO A 80 13.31 -7.63 10.66
C PRO A 80 13.57 -8.90 11.48
N TYR A 81 14.60 -9.65 11.11
CA TYR A 81 15.04 -10.85 11.85
C TYR A 81 16.57 -10.89 11.88
N GLY A 82 17.13 -11.43 12.96
CA GLY A 82 18.57 -11.54 13.16
C GLY A 82 18.90 -11.99 14.59
N PRO A 83 20.17 -12.35 14.86
CA PRO A 83 20.63 -12.62 16.22
C PRO A 83 20.50 -11.37 17.08
N ILE A 84 20.26 -11.56 18.38
CA ILE A 84 20.32 -10.47 19.36
C ILE A 84 21.78 -10.33 19.78
N GLU A 85 22.40 -9.20 19.47
CA GLU A 85 23.67 -8.81 20.07
C GLU A 85 23.37 -8.27 21.47
N ALA A 86 24.04 -8.82 22.48
CA ALA A 86 23.89 -8.48 23.90
C ALA A 86 24.93 -7.46 24.34
#